data_AF-A0A2W0BN15-F1
#
_entry.id   AF-A0A2W0BN15-F1
#
_cell.length_a   1.000
_cell.length_b   1.000
_cell.length_c   1.000
_cell.angle_alpha   90.00
_cell.angle_beta   90.00
_cell.angle_gamma   90.00
#
_symmetry.space_group_name_H-M   'P 1'
#
loop_
_entity.id
_entity.type
_entity.pdbx_description
1 polymer ?
#
loop_
_entity_poly.entity_id
_entity_poly.type
_entity_poly.pdbx_seq_one_letter_code
_entity_poly.pdbx_strand_id
1 'polypeptide(L)'
;MQPFSINTSVNVDANAILDFPAGARSSRASYDAGMGAAKFAKSAATNNSNGNAASESRGGFRPNHSRNSVRGLITVPTFQGAFVSNGLAAEFPFFMIGTDPAEGGTTTIPAKIVSFSLNLHDVSGGVTSAPFAPTEQLTLHSPNFEEADYTSGKHIQFGDAVQRAEFFNNMREDWHTELKPEVVDRVTLDIPPTVRVRFPDGSIKTVPAYVILTARNGNKFVLLLDLVFNATIIPAAINEINAGVYTTDAINMALVFNTSLFSLNAQGGVGDCCVGGFHTYANDDATPQSRWIFAFASWSLPGIFRGGVADVTSMSHEIAEALNDPFIDNIVPAWQFPGLALGTCQGNLETGDPVEVLANSVFPVRIKDDGVNFLFHPQTEALLQWFEQGLPSDAIGGAFSYPDTMSLTATASACAAPPTT
;
A
#
# COMPACT_ATOMS: atom_id res chain seq x y z
N MET A 1 16.90 -13.54 17.02
CA MET A 1 17.48 -12.47 16.19
C MET A 1 17.20 -11.17 16.91
N GLN A 2 18.19 -10.30 17.08
CA GLN A 2 17.98 -8.99 17.70
C GLN A 2 17.13 -8.12 16.77
N PRO A 3 16.32 -7.18 17.31
CA PRO A 3 15.72 -6.13 16.50
C PRO A 3 16.82 -5.42 15.71
N PHE A 4 16.53 -5.05 14.47
CA PHE A 4 17.47 -4.28 13.67
C PHE A 4 17.76 -2.96 14.38
N SER A 5 19.05 -2.67 14.59
CA SER A 5 19.47 -1.36 15.06
C SER A 5 19.32 -0.37 13.92
N ILE A 6 18.86 0.85 14.23
CA ILE A 6 18.80 1.98 13.29
C ILE A 6 20.05 2.01 12.41
N ASN A 7 19.88 1.97 11.09
CA ASN A 7 20.93 1.83 10.05
C ASN A 7 21.47 0.41 9.86
N THR A 8 20.59 -0.52 9.47
CA THR A 8 21.00 -1.88 9.09
C THR A 8 21.33 -1.96 7.59
N SER A 9 22.45 -2.62 7.24
CA SER A 9 22.74 -3.07 5.87
C SER A 9 22.34 -4.53 5.71
N VAL A 10 21.51 -4.84 4.70
CA VAL A 10 21.11 -6.21 4.37
C VAL A 10 21.70 -6.59 3.03
N ASN A 11 22.54 -7.63 3.01
CA ASN A 11 23.11 -8.18 1.79
C ASN A 11 22.16 -9.20 1.18
N VAL A 12 21.81 -9.02 -0.10
CA VAL A 12 21.12 -10.06 -0.86
C VAL A 12 22.14 -11.09 -1.31
N ASP A 13 21.99 -12.33 -0.85
CA ASP A 13 22.88 -13.42 -1.25
C ASP A 13 22.70 -13.73 -2.74
N ALA A 14 23.70 -13.34 -3.55
CA ALA A 14 23.72 -13.60 -4.98
C ALA A 14 23.71 -15.11 -5.34
N ASN A 15 24.05 -15.98 -4.38
CA ASN A 15 24.02 -17.43 -4.56
C ASN A 15 22.70 -18.07 -4.13
N ALA A 16 21.83 -17.33 -3.42
CA ALA A 16 20.50 -17.81 -3.08
C ALA A 16 19.72 -18.08 -4.37
N ILE A 17 19.04 -19.22 -4.40
CA ILE A 17 18.15 -19.57 -5.50
C ILE A 17 16.76 -19.11 -5.07
N LEU A 18 16.26 -18.07 -5.73
CA LEU A 18 14.89 -17.60 -5.59
C LEU A 18 13.95 -18.50 -6.39
N ASP A 19 12.74 -18.71 -5.90
CA ASP A 19 11.77 -19.59 -6.55
C ASP A 19 10.70 -18.79 -7.29
N PHE A 20 10.51 -19.10 -8.57
CA PHE A 20 9.36 -18.59 -9.32
C PHE A 20 8.08 -19.25 -8.77
N PRO A 21 6.99 -18.49 -8.52
CA PRO A 21 5.77 -19.04 -7.94
C PRO A 21 5.17 -20.16 -8.81
N ALA A 22 4.92 -21.33 -8.20
CA ALA A 22 4.41 -22.49 -8.91
C ALA A 22 3.02 -22.21 -9.52
N GLY A 23 2.83 -22.58 -10.80
CA GLY A 23 1.57 -22.38 -11.51
C GLY A 23 1.26 -20.93 -11.93
N ALA A 24 2.12 -19.97 -11.59
CA ALA A 24 1.91 -18.57 -11.95
C ALA A 24 2.34 -18.26 -13.40
N ARG A 25 1.68 -17.26 -14.00
CA ARG A 25 2.08 -16.74 -15.32
C ARG A 25 3.26 -15.77 -15.22
N SER A 26 3.35 -15.05 -14.10
CA SER A 26 4.38 -14.10 -13.79
C SER A 26 4.87 -14.27 -12.35
N SER A 27 6.12 -13.89 -12.07
CA SER A 27 6.64 -13.81 -10.70
C SER A 27 5.94 -12.75 -9.86
N ARG A 28 5.11 -11.88 -10.48
CA ARG A 28 4.25 -10.92 -9.76
C ARG A 28 3.42 -11.59 -8.68
N ALA A 29 2.95 -12.82 -8.96
CA ALA A 29 2.28 -13.70 -8.00
C ALA A 29 3.06 -13.96 -6.70
N SER A 30 4.35 -13.63 -6.61
CA SER A 30 5.12 -13.74 -5.36
C SER A 30 4.65 -12.79 -4.28
N TYR A 31 4.03 -11.67 -4.66
CA TYR A 31 3.37 -10.73 -3.77
C TYR A 31 1.89 -10.51 -4.14
N ASP A 32 1.51 -10.75 -5.40
CA ASP A 32 0.12 -10.76 -5.91
C ASP A 32 -0.66 -12.07 -5.65
N ALA A 33 -0.08 -13.14 -5.08
CA ALA A 33 -0.85 -14.37 -4.83
C ALA A 33 -1.93 -14.11 -3.77
N GLY A 34 -3.08 -13.72 -4.31
CA GLY A 34 -4.24 -13.05 -3.73
C GLY A 34 -4.25 -11.58 -4.19
N MET A 35 -5.27 -11.01 -4.82
CA MET A 35 -6.71 -11.19 -4.57
C MET A 35 -6.98 -11.63 -3.12
N GLY A 36 -6.29 -10.97 -2.19
CA GLY A 36 -5.83 -11.50 -0.89
C GLY A 36 -4.30 -11.49 -0.76
N ALA A 37 -3.65 -10.41 -1.19
CA ALA A 37 -2.23 -10.12 -1.09
C ALA A 37 -1.62 -10.70 0.18
N ALA A 38 -0.44 -11.26 -0.02
CA ALA A 38 0.22 -12.20 0.85
C ALA A 38 -0.08 -12.04 2.34
N LYS A 39 -0.95 -12.91 2.83
CA LYS A 39 -0.95 -13.36 4.23
C LYS A 39 0.43 -13.93 4.52
N PHE A 40 1.37 -13.10 4.93
CA PHE A 40 2.62 -13.59 5.47
C PHE A 40 2.35 -14.02 6.91
N ALA A 41 2.09 -15.32 7.08
CA ALA A 41 1.87 -15.90 8.38
C ALA A 41 3.16 -15.80 9.20
N LYS A 42 3.05 -15.23 10.41
CA LYS A 42 4.09 -15.39 11.43
C LYS A 42 4.19 -16.87 11.76
N SER A 43 5.22 -17.57 11.26
CA SER A 43 5.42 -18.96 11.64
C SER A 43 5.63 -19.03 13.15
N ALA A 44 4.87 -19.88 13.83
CA ALA A 44 5.12 -20.20 15.22
C ALA A 44 6.54 -20.77 15.30
N ALA A 45 7.49 -19.98 15.79
CA ALA A 45 8.78 -20.51 16.19
C ALA A 45 8.53 -21.70 17.12
N THR A 46 9.02 -22.87 16.73
CA THR A 46 8.98 -24.10 17.52
C THR A 46 9.83 -23.90 18.77
N ASN A 47 9.27 -23.27 19.80
CA ASN A 47 9.89 -23.22 21.11
C ASN A 47 9.68 -24.56 21.79
N ASN A 48 10.73 -25.36 21.69
CA ASN A 48 11.00 -26.51 22.53
C ASN A 48 10.84 -26.12 24.01
N SER A 49 10.21 -27.02 24.75
CA SER A 49 9.69 -26.91 26.11
C SER A 49 10.66 -26.40 27.20
N ASN A 50 10.02 -25.88 28.26
CA ASN A 50 10.45 -25.72 29.65
C ASN A 50 10.99 -24.36 30.10
N GLY A 51 10.11 -23.61 30.77
CA GLY A 51 10.49 -22.51 31.66
C GLY A 51 9.26 -21.88 32.30
N ASN A 52 8.83 -22.40 33.45
CA ASN A 52 7.91 -21.72 34.35
C ASN A 52 8.45 -20.31 34.66
N ALA A 53 7.67 -19.26 34.39
CA ALA A 53 7.89 -17.96 34.99
C ALA A 53 6.54 -17.32 35.30
N ALA A 54 6.41 -16.98 36.58
CA ALA A 54 5.18 -16.59 37.23
C ALA A 54 4.69 -15.21 36.78
N SER A 55 3.36 -15.09 36.81
CA SER A 55 2.62 -13.84 36.82
C SER A 55 3.11 -12.94 37.97
N GLU A 56 3.64 -11.76 37.65
CA GLU A 56 3.54 -10.60 38.53
C GLU A 56 3.03 -9.39 37.77
N SER A 57 1.86 -8.95 38.19
CA SER A 57 1.12 -7.78 37.75
C SER A 57 1.85 -6.48 38.09
N ARG A 58 2.11 -5.63 37.10
CA ARG A 58 2.28 -4.18 37.30
C ARG A 58 1.61 -3.40 36.17
N GLY A 59 0.59 -2.63 36.54
CA GLY A 59 0.10 -1.44 35.80
C GLY A 59 -0.61 -1.69 34.48
N GLY A 60 -1.85 -2.19 34.54
CA GLY A 60 -2.67 -2.42 33.35
C GLY A 60 -3.09 -1.12 32.64
N PHE A 61 -2.59 -0.94 31.42
CA PHE A 61 -3.37 -0.30 30.35
C PHE A 61 -4.33 -1.36 29.81
N ARG A 62 -5.62 -1.23 30.15
CA ARG A 62 -6.67 -2.02 29.50
C ARG A 62 -6.95 -1.34 28.16
N PRO A 63 -6.80 -2.00 27.00
CA PRO A 63 -7.24 -1.43 25.74
C PRO A 63 -8.72 -1.11 25.89
N ASN A 64 -9.07 0.15 25.64
CA ASN A 64 -10.46 0.55 25.59
C ASN A 64 -11.08 -0.22 24.42
N HIS A 65 -11.90 -1.22 24.71
CA HIS A 65 -12.77 -1.85 23.72
C HIS A 65 -13.77 -0.78 23.26
N SER A 66 -13.36 0.11 22.35
CA SER A 66 -14.31 0.90 21.58
C SER A 66 -15.18 -0.07 20.80
N ARG A 67 -16.44 0.28 20.60
CA ARG A 67 -17.42 -0.53 19.87
C ARG A 67 -17.14 -0.60 18.36
N ASN A 68 -15.95 -0.18 17.92
CA ASN A 68 -15.62 0.31 16.57
C ASN A 68 -14.37 -0.41 16.03
N SER A 69 -14.29 -1.73 16.18
CA SER A 69 -13.31 -2.57 15.49
C SER A 69 -13.99 -3.88 15.08
N VAL A 70 -13.61 -4.45 13.92
CA VAL A 70 -14.13 -5.77 13.49
C VAL A 70 -14.00 -6.75 14.65
N ARG A 71 -15.13 -7.30 15.08
CA ARG A 71 -15.16 -8.15 16.28
C ARG A 71 -14.28 -9.38 16.04
N GLY A 72 -13.31 -9.59 16.94
CA GLY A 72 -12.43 -10.75 16.88
C GLY A 72 -11.10 -10.52 16.17
N LEU A 73 -10.78 -9.28 15.78
CA LEU A 73 -9.47 -8.88 15.29
C LEU A 73 -8.77 -7.91 16.25
N ILE A 74 -7.44 -7.99 16.29
CA ILE A 74 -6.56 -6.97 16.89
C ILE A 74 -5.97 -6.17 15.73
N THR A 75 -6.45 -4.94 15.53
CA THR A 75 -6.11 -4.08 14.40
C THR A 75 -6.41 -2.61 14.75
N VAL A 76 -6.09 -1.67 13.86
CA VAL A 76 -6.55 -0.27 13.89
C VAL A 76 -8.07 -0.18 14.09
N PRO A 77 -8.62 0.94 14.61
CA PRO A 77 -10.06 1.17 14.62
C PRO A 77 -10.65 1.06 13.21
N THR A 78 -11.81 0.40 13.10
CA THR A 78 -12.50 0.22 11.82
C THR A 78 -14.01 0.39 12.01
N PHE A 79 -14.67 0.98 11.04
CA PHE A 79 -16.13 0.93 10.93
C PHE A 79 -16.55 -0.01 9.80
N GLN A 80 -17.81 -0.41 9.82
CA GLN A 80 -18.40 -1.29 8.82
C GLN A 80 -19.62 -0.64 8.22
N GLY A 81 -19.85 -0.90 6.93
CA GLY A 81 -21.06 -0.51 6.24
C GLY A 81 -21.39 -1.50 5.14
N ALA A 82 -22.41 -1.20 4.38
CA ALA A 82 -22.74 -1.95 3.18
C ALA A 82 -23.51 -1.07 2.20
N PHE A 83 -23.40 -1.40 0.92
CA PHE A 83 -24.20 -0.79 -0.14
C PHE A 83 -24.86 -1.87 -1.00
N VAL A 84 -25.90 -1.47 -1.73
CA VAL A 84 -26.54 -2.34 -2.73
C VAL A 84 -26.26 -1.78 -4.10
N SER A 85 -25.64 -2.59 -4.96
CA SER A 85 -25.31 -2.14 -6.30
C SER A 85 -26.54 -2.10 -7.20
N ASN A 86 -26.66 -1.05 -8.02
CA ASN A 86 -27.80 -0.91 -8.91
C ASN A 86 -27.77 -1.98 -10.02
N GLY A 87 -28.79 -2.83 -10.07
CA GLY A 87 -28.86 -3.96 -11.01
C GLY A 87 -28.33 -5.29 -10.46
N LEU A 88 -27.75 -5.31 -9.25
CA LEU A 88 -27.45 -6.53 -8.51
C LEU A 88 -28.33 -6.61 -7.26
N ALA A 89 -28.92 -7.78 -7.00
CA ALA A 89 -29.71 -8.00 -5.77
C ALA A 89 -28.83 -8.32 -4.55
N ALA A 90 -27.52 -8.09 -4.64
CA ALA A 90 -26.53 -8.39 -3.61
C ALA A 90 -26.14 -7.13 -2.84
N GLU A 91 -26.06 -7.27 -1.51
CA GLU A 91 -25.47 -6.30 -0.61
C GLU A 91 -23.96 -6.56 -0.51
N PHE A 92 -23.16 -5.50 -0.62
CA PHE A 92 -21.70 -5.53 -0.58
C PHE A 92 -21.25 -4.90 0.73
N PRO A 93 -20.88 -5.71 1.75
CA PRO A 93 -20.34 -5.19 2.98
C PRO A 93 -18.92 -4.67 2.77
N PHE A 94 -18.54 -3.68 3.57
CA PHE A 94 -17.18 -3.16 3.60
C PHE A 94 -16.73 -2.89 5.03
N PHE A 95 -15.41 -2.91 5.22
CA PHE A 95 -14.72 -2.45 6.42
C PHE A 95 -13.74 -1.35 6.05
N MET A 96 -13.76 -0.24 6.77
CA MET A 96 -12.87 0.89 6.51
C MET A 96 -12.19 1.33 7.80
N ILE A 97 -10.99 1.89 7.68
CA ILE A 97 -10.23 2.41 8.82
C ILE A 97 -10.89 3.69 9.33
N GLY A 98 -11.05 3.82 10.65
CA GLY A 98 -11.63 4.98 11.31
C GLY A 98 -12.72 4.61 12.32
N THR A 99 -13.29 5.61 12.98
CA THR A 99 -14.58 5.51 13.67
C THR A 99 -15.72 5.69 12.69
N ASP A 100 -16.93 5.27 13.06
CA ASP A 100 -18.11 5.47 12.22
C ASP A 100 -18.32 6.97 11.93
N PRO A 101 -18.46 7.39 10.66
CA PRO A 101 -18.66 8.79 10.29
C PRO A 101 -19.83 9.45 11.01
N ALA A 102 -20.90 8.70 11.31
CA ALA A 102 -22.07 9.22 12.02
C ALA A 102 -21.82 9.48 13.52
N GLU A 103 -20.76 8.89 14.10
CA GLU A 103 -20.36 9.13 15.49
C GLU A 103 -19.49 10.38 15.66
N GLY A 104 -18.74 10.77 14.62
CA GLY A 104 -17.82 11.90 14.65
C GLY A 104 -16.53 11.64 15.42
N GLY A 105 -15.82 12.74 15.72
CA GLY A 105 -14.53 12.74 16.41
C GLY A 105 -13.35 12.29 15.53
N THR A 106 -12.14 12.45 16.08
CA THR A 106 -10.89 12.13 15.39
C THR A 106 -10.35 10.75 15.80
N THR A 107 -10.11 9.90 14.82
CA THR A 107 -9.31 8.68 14.93
C THR A 107 -7.89 8.99 14.51
N THR A 108 -6.93 8.88 15.42
CA THR A 108 -5.51 9.03 15.10
C THR A 108 -4.81 7.67 15.02
N ILE A 109 -4.09 7.43 13.93
CA ILE A 109 -3.44 6.16 13.63
C ILE A 109 -1.94 6.40 13.38
N PRO A 110 -1.04 5.73 14.11
CA PRO A 110 0.38 5.76 13.78
C PRO A 110 0.65 5.25 12.35
N ALA A 111 1.49 5.96 11.62
CA ALA A 111 2.05 5.52 10.35
C ALA A 111 3.53 5.19 10.55
N LYS A 112 3.84 3.90 10.72
CA LYS A 112 5.20 3.44 11.08
C LYS A 112 6.01 3.15 9.84
N ILE A 113 7.03 3.96 9.61
CA ILE A 113 7.77 3.99 8.35
C ILE A 113 9.16 3.38 8.53
N VAL A 114 9.46 2.36 7.73
CA VAL A 114 10.83 1.95 7.43
C VAL A 114 11.21 2.48 6.06
N SER A 115 12.25 3.31 6.01
CA SER A 115 12.81 3.77 4.74
C SER A 115 13.89 2.83 4.22
N PHE A 116 13.85 2.51 2.93
CA PHE A 116 14.79 1.63 2.26
C PHE A 116 15.63 2.41 1.24
N SER A 117 16.94 2.35 1.39
CA SER A 117 17.92 2.79 0.40
C SER A 117 18.51 1.58 -0.32
N LEU A 118 18.85 1.73 -1.60
CA LEU A 118 19.46 0.63 -2.38
C LEU A 118 20.91 0.97 -2.76
N ASN A 119 21.81 0.03 -2.53
CA ASN A 119 23.14 -0.01 -3.12
C ASN A 119 23.14 -1.05 -4.24
N LEU A 120 23.18 -0.59 -5.48
CA LEU A 120 23.08 -1.41 -6.68
C LEU A 120 24.49 -1.73 -7.20
N HIS A 121 24.93 -2.96 -6.97
CA HIS A 121 26.27 -3.43 -7.37
C HIS A 121 26.30 -3.86 -8.83
N ASP A 122 27.31 -3.43 -9.59
CA ASP A 122 27.51 -3.86 -10.97
C ASP A 122 28.59 -4.95 -11.10
N VAL A 123 28.65 -5.57 -12.28
CA VAL A 123 29.61 -6.66 -12.58
C VAL A 123 31.08 -6.21 -12.60
N SER A 124 31.34 -4.91 -12.67
CA SER A 124 32.68 -4.30 -12.64
C SER A 124 33.13 -3.89 -11.23
N GLY A 125 32.28 -4.10 -10.22
CA GLY A 125 32.52 -3.71 -8.83
C GLY A 125 32.13 -2.27 -8.50
N GLY A 126 31.46 -1.57 -9.41
CA GLY A 126 30.86 -0.26 -9.16
C GLY A 126 29.56 -0.38 -8.36
N VAL A 127 29.21 0.69 -7.64
CA VAL A 127 27.97 0.79 -6.86
C VAL A 127 27.23 2.05 -7.25
N THR A 128 25.96 1.90 -7.64
CA THR A 128 25.02 3.01 -7.82
C THR A 128 24.07 3.07 -6.64
N SER A 129 24.02 4.18 -5.91
CA SER A 129 23.12 4.33 -4.77
C SER A 129 21.79 4.97 -5.19
N ALA A 130 20.68 4.45 -4.67
CA ALA A 130 19.36 5.06 -4.67
C ALA A 130 18.93 5.33 -3.21
N PRO A 131 19.39 6.44 -2.60
CA PRO A 131 19.13 6.73 -1.21
C PRO A 131 17.73 7.34 -1.00
N PHE A 132 17.02 6.94 0.06
CA PHE A 132 15.75 7.54 0.46
C PHE A 132 15.91 8.84 1.28
N ALA A 133 17.03 8.98 1.99
CA ALA A 133 17.26 10.12 2.89
C ALA A 133 16.98 11.51 2.27
N PRO A 134 17.30 11.79 0.99
CA PRO A 134 16.98 13.10 0.38
C PRO A 134 15.49 13.42 0.26
N THR A 135 14.61 12.41 0.25
CA THR A 135 13.15 12.59 0.13
C THR A 135 12.41 12.46 1.44
N GLU A 136 13.03 11.88 2.46
CA GLU A 136 12.38 11.56 3.74
C GLU A 136 11.65 12.75 4.37
N GLN A 137 12.29 13.92 4.48
CA GLN A 137 11.62 15.11 5.05
C GLN A 137 10.45 15.59 4.19
N LEU A 138 10.56 15.52 2.86
CA LEU A 138 9.43 15.86 1.99
C LEU A 138 8.30 14.83 2.11
N THR A 139 8.62 13.55 2.29
CA THR A 139 7.63 12.50 2.55
C THR A 139 6.87 12.77 3.85
N LEU A 140 7.58 13.08 4.93
CA LEU A 140 6.99 13.35 6.24
C LEU A 140 6.14 14.63 6.26
N HIS A 141 6.52 15.63 5.45
CA HIS A 141 5.76 16.87 5.28
C HIS A 141 4.80 16.85 4.06
N SER A 142 4.45 15.66 3.58
CA SER A 142 3.52 15.52 2.45
C SER A 142 2.07 15.64 2.90
N PRO A 143 1.12 15.89 1.98
CA PRO A 143 -0.31 15.97 2.31
C PRO A 143 -0.88 14.70 2.96
N ASN A 144 -0.18 13.56 2.89
CA ASN A 144 -0.59 12.34 3.58
C ASN A 144 -0.46 12.45 5.11
N PHE A 145 0.36 13.38 5.60
CA PHE A 145 0.64 13.57 7.03
C PHE A 145 0.48 15.02 7.49
N GLU A 146 0.62 15.98 6.57
CA GLU A 146 0.40 17.40 6.82
C GLU A 146 -0.98 17.84 6.37
N GLU A 147 -1.53 18.78 7.11
CA GLU A 147 -2.83 19.35 6.83
C GLU A 147 -2.79 20.31 5.63
N ALA A 148 -3.82 20.21 4.78
CA ALA A 148 -4.06 21.12 3.70
C ALA A 148 -5.55 21.45 3.57
N ASP A 149 -5.84 22.35 2.65
CA ASP A 149 -7.19 22.81 2.35
C ASP A 149 -7.78 22.04 1.18
N TYR A 150 -8.90 21.37 1.44
CA TYR A 150 -9.67 20.63 0.46
C TYR A 150 -11.09 21.21 0.35
N THR A 151 -11.89 20.69 -0.58
CA THR A 151 -13.32 21.03 -0.66
C THR A 151 -14.17 20.22 0.32
N SER A 152 -13.69 19.07 0.80
CA SER A 152 -14.32 18.24 1.84
C SER A 152 -14.00 18.69 3.28
N GLY A 153 -13.05 19.62 3.44
CA GLY A 153 -12.69 20.21 4.73
C GLY A 153 -11.45 21.07 4.66
N LYS A 154 -11.13 21.72 5.77
CA LYS A 154 -10.00 22.63 5.93
C LYS A 154 -9.08 22.09 7.00
N HIS A 155 -7.77 22.28 6.84
CA HIS A 155 -6.79 21.79 7.80
C HIS A 155 -6.91 20.27 8.05
N ILE A 156 -6.92 19.49 6.96
CA ILE A 156 -7.05 18.03 7.02
C ILE A 156 -6.02 17.35 6.12
N GLN A 157 -5.69 16.09 6.42
CA GLN A 157 -4.80 15.28 5.60
C GLN A 157 -5.49 14.76 4.33
N PHE A 158 -4.70 14.32 3.35
CA PHE A 158 -5.19 13.85 2.07
C PHE A 158 -6.13 12.64 2.20
N GLY A 159 -5.75 11.60 2.94
CA GLY A 159 -6.59 10.42 3.17
C GLY A 159 -7.90 10.76 3.90
N ASP A 160 -7.82 11.66 4.89
CA ASP A 160 -9.00 12.20 5.57
C ASP A 160 -9.93 12.95 4.60
N ALA A 161 -9.35 13.77 3.71
CA ALA A 161 -10.11 14.51 2.71
C ALA A 161 -10.86 13.60 1.73
N VAL A 162 -10.27 12.45 1.35
CA VAL A 162 -10.92 11.43 0.52
C VAL A 162 -12.06 10.76 1.28
N GLN A 163 -11.83 10.23 2.48
CA GLN A 163 -12.90 9.60 3.28
C GLN A 163 -14.04 10.59 3.59
N ARG A 164 -13.73 11.83 3.93
CA ARG A 164 -14.74 12.89 4.15
C ARG A 164 -15.50 13.24 2.88
N ALA A 165 -14.91 13.08 1.70
CA ALA A 165 -15.63 13.24 0.44
C ALA A 165 -16.62 12.09 0.20
N GLU A 166 -16.24 10.85 0.52
CA GLU A 166 -17.08 9.64 0.41
C GLU A 166 -18.30 9.72 1.34
N PHE A 167 -18.08 10.12 2.59
CA PHE A 167 -19.11 10.14 3.63
C PHE A 167 -19.69 11.53 3.89
N PHE A 168 -19.51 12.48 2.96
CA PHE A 168 -19.77 13.91 3.18
C PHE A 168 -21.16 14.23 3.75
N ASN A 169 -22.20 13.53 3.27
CA ASN A 169 -23.58 13.75 3.70
C ASN A 169 -24.02 12.91 4.92
N ASN A 170 -23.17 11.98 5.37
CA ASN A 170 -23.44 11.06 6.47
C ASN A 170 -22.55 11.34 7.70
N MET A 171 -21.38 11.95 7.50
CA MET A 171 -20.43 12.24 8.56
C MET A 171 -20.85 13.39 9.47
N ARG A 172 -20.40 13.36 10.73
CA ARG A 172 -20.36 14.57 11.56
C ARG A 172 -19.24 15.49 11.10
N GLU A 173 -19.44 16.80 11.33
CA GLU A 173 -18.48 17.82 10.90
C GLU A 173 -17.06 17.58 11.47
N ASP A 174 -16.97 17.08 12.70
CA ASP A 174 -15.75 16.80 13.46
C ASP A 174 -15.20 15.37 13.26
N TRP A 175 -15.68 14.63 12.26
CA TRP A 175 -15.20 13.28 11.95
C TRP A 175 -13.88 13.31 11.19
N HIS A 176 -12.83 12.69 11.73
CA HIS A 176 -11.52 12.65 11.07
C HIS A 176 -10.83 11.29 11.22
N THR A 177 -10.08 10.89 10.20
CA THR A 177 -9.10 9.79 10.25
C THR A 177 -7.72 10.33 9.89
N GLU A 178 -6.87 10.50 10.90
CA GLU A 178 -5.55 11.12 10.75
C GLU A 178 -4.41 10.12 10.96
N LEU A 179 -3.37 10.23 10.14
CA LEU A 179 -2.13 9.49 10.27
C LEU A 179 -1.06 10.32 10.99
N LYS A 180 -0.30 9.69 11.88
CA LYS A 180 0.88 10.29 12.53
C LYS A 180 2.15 9.57 12.12
N PRO A 181 2.99 10.15 11.26
CA PRO A 181 4.16 9.44 10.75
C PRO A 181 5.25 9.32 11.82
N GLU A 182 5.88 8.15 11.88
CA GLU A 182 7.05 7.86 12.70
C GLU A 182 8.04 7.05 11.88
N VAL A 183 9.24 7.59 11.62
CA VAL A 183 10.32 6.80 11.01
C VAL A 183 10.93 5.90 12.07
N VAL A 184 10.59 4.61 12.00
CA VAL A 184 10.97 3.61 13.00
C VAL A 184 12.29 2.90 12.66
N ASP A 185 12.64 2.80 11.38
CA ASP A 185 13.96 2.30 10.96
C ASP A 185 14.39 2.85 9.58
N ARG A 186 15.70 2.74 9.30
CA ARG A 186 16.33 3.04 8.03
C ARG A 186 17.22 1.87 7.62
N VAL A 187 16.89 1.24 6.50
CA VAL A 187 17.55 0.04 5.99
C VAL A 187 18.22 0.34 4.66
N THR A 188 19.46 -0.14 4.47
CA THR A 188 20.13 -0.14 3.18
C THR A 188 20.22 -1.56 2.65
N LEU A 189 19.75 -1.80 1.43
CA LEU A 189 19.84 -3.09 0.77
C LEU A 189 21.00 -3.08 -0.23
N ASP A 190 21.92 -4.03 -0.07
CA ASP A 190 22.99 -4.29 -1.03
C ASP A 190 22.49 -5.32 -2.05
N ILE A 191 22.15 -4.83 -3.24
CA ILE A 191 21.55 -5.61 -4.32
C ILE A 191 22.65 -6.03 -5.33
N PRO A 192 22.90 -7.33 -5.53
CA PRO A 192 23.83 -7.82 -6.54
C PRO A 192 23.29 -7.52 -7.95
N PRO A 193 24.13 -7.52 -9.00
CA PRO A 193 23.66 -7.26 -10.36
C PRO A 193 22.70 -8.35 -10.87
N THR A 194 22.86 -9.57 -10.37
CA THR A 194 22.09 -10.74 -10.80
C THR A 194 21.77 -11.66 -9.63
N VAL A 195 20.68 -12.40 -9.76
CA VAL A 195 20.28 -13.50 -8.86
C VAL A 195 19.99 -14.76 -9.66
N ARG A 196 19.94 -15.90 -8.97
CA ARG A 196 19.56 -17.19 -9.57
C ARG A 196 18.10 -17.47 -9.27
N VAL A 197 17.31 -17.75 -10.30
CA VAL A 197 15.88 -18.07 -10.18
C VAL A 197 15.62 -19.49 -10.68
N ARG A 198 14.91 -20.29 -9.89
CA ARG A 198 14.36 -21.59 -10.29
C ARG A 198 12.98 -21.37 -10.93
N PHE A 199 12.81 -21.81 -12.17
CA PHE A 199 11.58 -21.69 -12.94
C PHE A 199 10.69 -22.94 -12.80
N PRO A 200 9.40 -22.85 -13.22
CA PRO A 200 8.47 -23.98 -13.11
C PRO A 200 8.90 -25.24 -13.88
N ASP A 201 9.72 -25.09 -14.93
CA ASP A 201 10.30 -26.22 -15.69
C ASP A 201 11.49 -26.90 -14.97
N GLY A 202 11.83 -26.45 -13.76
CA GLY A 202 12.97 -26.92 -12.97
C GLY A 202 14.31 -26.31 -13.38
N SER A 203 14.36 -25.50 -14.44
CA SER A 203 15.58 -24.82 -14.86
C SER A 203 15.96 -23.73 -13.84
N ILE A 204 17.26 -23.54 -13.64
CA ILE A 204 17.79 -22.43 -12.84
C ILE A 204 18.49 -21.47 -13.80
N LYS A 205 18.02 -20.23 -13.86
CA LYS A 205 18.60 -19.19 -14.73
C LYS A 205 19.15 -18.05 -13.89
N THR A 206 20.22 -17.43 -14.37
CA THR A 206 20.73 -16.18 -13.80
C THR A 206 19.99 -15.03 -14.49
N VAL A 207 19.36 -14.16 -13.71
CA VAL A 207 18.54 -13.03 -14.19
C VAL A 207 18.99 -11.74 -13.52
N PRO A 208 18.76 -10.57 -14.14
CA PRO A 208 19.00 -9.29 -13.48
C PRO A 208 18.20 -9.18 -12.19
N ALA A 209 18.85 -8.80 -11.09
CA ALA A 209 18.17 -8.49 -9.83
C ALA A 209 17.47 -7.12 -9.90
N TYR A 210 18.00 -6.24 -10.73
CA TYR A 210 17.46 -4.93 -11.01
C TYR A 210 17.85 -4.48 -12.43
N VAL A 211 17.17 -3.45 -12.93
CA VAL A 211 17.55 -2.71 -14.13
C VAL A 211 17.50 -1.22 -13.81
N ILE A 212 18.45 -0.45 -14.31
CA ILE A 212 18.41 1.02 -14.25
C ILE A 212 17.99 1.55 -15.60
N LEU A 213 16.88 2.27 -15.64
CA LEU A 213 16.35 2.91 -16.86
C LEU A 213 16.49 4.42 -16.77
N THR A 214 16.45 5.09 -17.92
CA THR A 214 16.49 6.55 -18.02
C THR A 214 15.20 7.03 -18.67
N ALA A 215 14.44 7.85 -17.93
CA ALA A 215 13.24 8.50 -18.42
C ALA A 215 13.57 9.56 -19.49
N ARG A 216 12.56 10.02 -20.23
CA ARG A 216 12.75 10.97 -21.34
C ARG A 216 13.37 12.30 -20.91
N ASN A 217 13.13 12.71 -19.66
CA ASN A 217 13.69 13.92 -19.07
C ASN A 217 15.10 13.73 -18.47
N GLY A 218 15.69 12.54 -18.60
CA GLY A 218 17.03 12.22 -18.09
C GLY A 218 17.06 11.65 -16.67
N ASN A 219 15.93 11.64 -15.95
CA ASN A 219 15.86 11.01 -14.63
C ASN A 219 16.11 9.51 -14.74
N LYS A 220 16.99 8.99 -13.88
CA LYS A 220 17.25 7.55 -13.78
C LYS A 220 16.37 6.94 -12.70
N PHE A 221 15.82 5.75 -12.95
CA PHE A 221 15.00 5.02 -11.99
C PHE A 221 15.33 3.53 -12.01
N VAL A 222 14.98 2.86 -10.92
CA VAL A 222 15.27 1.45 -10.69
C VAL A 222 14.03 0.62 -10.96
N LEU A 223 14.19 -0.46 -11.71
CA LEU A 223 13.24 -1.57 -11.72
C LEU A 223 13.85 -2.70 -10.90
N LEU A 224 13.32 -2.95 -9.71
CA LEU A 224 13.75 -4.03 -8.82
C LEU A 224 12.95 -5.30 -9.13
N LEU A 225 13.62 -6.45 -9.20
CA LEU A 225 12.94 -7.72 -9.42
C LEU A 225 12.07 -8.03 -8.19
N ASP A 226 10.80 -8.34 -8.42
CA ASP A 226 9.86 -8.69 -7.37
C ASP A 226 10.29 -9.85 -6.46
N LEU A 227 10.94 -10.87 -6.99
CA LEU A 227 11.51 -11.96 -6.19
C LEU A 227 12.60 -11.45 -5.24
N VAL A 228 13.36 -10.43 -5.64
CA VAL A 228 14.37 -9.79 -4.76
C VAL A 228 13.67 -8.96 -3.69
N PHE A 229 12.63 -8.20 -4.06
CA PHE A 229 11.77 -7.51 -3.10
C PHE A 229 11.20 -8.48 -2.05
N ASN A 230 10.62 -9.62 -2.49
CA ASN A 230 10.03 -10.63 -1.62
C ASN A 230 11.08 -11.34 -0.75
N ALA A 231 12.32 -11.45 -1.22
CA ALA A 231 13.44 -12.01 -0.45
C ALA A 231 14.08 -11.01 0.53
N THR A 232 13.69 -9.73 0.51
CA THR A 232 14.33 -8.65 1.28
C THR A 232 13.36 -7.84 2.12
N ILE A 233 12.55 -7.01 1.47
CA ILE A 233 11.67 -6.04 2.13
C ILE A 233 10.57 -6.74 2.94
N ILE A 234 10.00 -7.84 2.41
CA ILE A 234 9.00 -8.63 3.13
C ILE A 234 9.58 -9.26 4.42
N PRO A 235 10.71 -10.01 4.38
CA PRO A 235 11.36 -10.47 5.59
C PRO A 235 11.74 -9.36 6.58
N ALA A 236 12.16 -8.18 6.08
CA ALA A 236 12.43 -7.02 6.93
C ALA A 236 11.15 -6.56 7.66
N ALA A 237 10.03 -6.44 6.95
CA ALA A 237 8.73 -6.11 7.57
C ALA A 237 8.30 -7.15 8.63
N ILE A 238 8.49 -8.45 8.35
CA ILE A 238 8.21 -9.52 9.34
C ILE A 238 9.11 -9.39 10.57
N ASN A 239 10.38 -9.02 10.38
CA ASN A 239 11.30 -8.80 11.50
C ASN A 239 10.88 -7.60 12.35
N GLU A 240 10.38 -6.52 11.74
CA GLU A 240 9.82 -5.38 12.48
C GLU A 240 8.56 -5.77 13.27
N ILE A 241 7.70 -6.61 12.70
CA ILE A 241 6.55 -7.19 13.42
C ILE A 241 7.02 -8.01 14.62
N ASN A 242 8.03 -8.87 14.43
CA ASN A 242 8.58 -9.71 15.48
C ASN A 242 9.30 -8.91 16.58
N ALA A 243 9.86 -7.75 16.23
CA ALA A 243 10.48 -6.80 17.14
C ALA A 243 9.45 -5.96 17.92
N GLY A 244 8.17 -5.98 17.52
CA GLY A 244 7.13 -5.11 18.07
C GLY A 244 7.25 -3.65 17.60
N VAL A 245 8.06 -3.41 16.56
CA VAL A 245 8.20 -2.11 15.91
C VAL A 245 6.98 -1.87 15.04
N TYR A 246 6.72 -2.74 14.07
CA TYR A 246 5.44 -2.75 13.37
C TYR A 246 4.33 -3.31 14.27
N THR A 247 3.24 -2.57 14.38
CA THR A 247 2.14 -2.89 15.31
C THR A 247 0.82 -2.97 14.58
N THR A 248 -0.13 -3.67 15.20
CA THR A 248 -1.47 -3.89 14.64
C THR A 248 -2.36 -2.64 14.69
N ASP A 249 -2.02 -1.68 15.55
CA ASP A 249 -2.71 -0.40 15.70
C ASP A 249 -2.14 0.71 14.78
N ALA A 250 -1.36 0.34 13.76
CA ALA A 250 -0.69 1.26 12.84
C ALA A 250 -0.88 0.86 11.38
N ILE A 251 -0.74 1.84 10.46
CA ILE A 251 -0.40 1.56 9.07
C ILE A 251 1.12 1.48 8.99
N ASN A 252 1.65 0.29 8.72
CA ASN A 252 3.08 0.05 8.64
C ASN A 252 3.54 0.23 7.19
N MET A 253 4.68 0.88 6.94
CA MET A 253 5.07 1.32 5.60
C MET A 253 6.52 1.02 5.28
N ALA A 254 6.77 0.38 4.14
CA ALA A 254 8.10 0.28 3.53
C ALA A 254 8.22 1.27 2.38
N LEU A 255 9.06 2.29 2.53
CA LEU A 255 9.20 3.34 1.53
C LEU A 255 10.55 3.25 0.81
N VAL A 256 10.54 3.28 -0.52
CA VAL A 256 11.74 3.27 -1.37
C VAL A 256 11.84 4.53 -2.20
N PHE A 257 13.06 4.85 -2.67
CA PHE A 257 13.26 5.97 -3.58
C PHE A 257 13.38 5.46 -5.01
N ASN A 258 12.52 6.00 -5.87
CA ASN A 258 12.57 5.94 -7.32
C ASN A 258 12.77 4.52 -7.87
N THR A 259 12.09 3.58 -7.23
CA THR A 259 12.22 2.14 -7.46
C THR A 259 10.85 1.54 -7.64
N SER A 260 10.59 0.96 -8.81
CA SER A 260 9.37 0.19 -9.07
C SER A 260 9.68 -1.28 -9.23
N LEU A 261 8.70 -2.14 -9.03
CA LEU A 261 8.87 -3.57 -9.20
C LEU A 261 8.60 -3.97 -10.65
N PHE A 262 9.41 -4.91 -11.15
CA PHE A 262 9.13 -5.65 -12.37
C PHE A 262 9.14 -7.15 -12.07
N SER A 263 8.46 -7.89 -12.93
CA SER A 263 8.30 -9.33 -12.81
C SER A 263 8.95 -10.06 -13.96
N LEU A 264 9.18 -11.35 -13.77
CA LEU A 264 9.57 -12.30 -14.82
C LEU A 264 8.32 -13.03 -15.31
N ASN A 265 8.31 -13.44 -16.57
CA ASN A 265 7.38 -14.46 -17.05
C ASN A 265 7.91 -15.86 -16.76
N ALA A 266 7.06 -16.89 -16.90
CA ALA A 266 7.43 -18.28 -16.63
C ALA A 266 8.59 -18.82 -17.51
N GLN A 267 8.96 -18.12 -18.59
CA GLN A 267 10.09 -18.45 -19.46
C GLN A 267 11.39 -17.71 -19.07
N GLY A 268 11.34 -16.79 -18.10
CA GLY A 268 12.47 -16.00 -17.62
C GLY A 268 12.76 -14.74 -18.43
N GLY A 269 11.85 -14.31 -19.29
CA GLY A 269 11.86 -12.96 -19.85
C GLY A 269 11.21 -11.96 -18.89
N VAL A 270 11.32 -10.67 -19.20
CA VAL A 270 10.56 -9.62 -18.49
C VAL A 270 9.06 -9.88 -18.70
N GLY A 271 8.33 -9.93 -17.59
CA GLY A 271 6.88 -10.05 -17.54
C GLY A 271 6.26 -8.68 -17.29
N ASP A 272 5.47 -8.58 -16.22
CA ASP A 272 4.72 -7.38 -15.88
C ASP A 272 5.62 -6.27 -15.30
N CYS A 273 5.22 -5.04 -15.57
CA CYS A 273 5.81 -3.81 -15.03
C CYS A 273 4.74 -2.70 -15.14
N CYS A 274 4.72 -1.69 -14.28
CA CYS A 274 5.67 -1.40 -13.21
C CYS A 274 4.89 -1.05 -11.94
N VAL A 275 5.19 -1.75 -10.84
CA VAL A 275 4.43 -1.57 -9.58
C VAL A 275 5.16 -0.54 -8.71
N GLY A 276 4.52 0.61 -8.49
CA GLY A 276 5.04 1.71 -7.67
C GLY A 276 4.74 1.56 -6.19
N GLY A 277 3.70 0.81 -5.85
CA GLY A 277 3.28 0.49 -4.50
C GLY A 277 2.23 -0.63 -4.49
N PHE A 278 1.88 -1.07 -3.29
CA PHE A 278 0.68 -1.87 -2.99
C PHE A 278 0.43 -1.81 -1.47
N HIS A 279 -0.81 -1.95 -1.01
CA HIS A 279 -1.11 -2.31 0.38
C HIS A 279 -1.53 -3.77 0.54
N THR A 280 -1.38 -4.28 1.76
CA THR A 280 -1.70 -5.64 2.17
C THR A 280 -1.75 -5.72 3.70
N TYR A 281 -1.84 -6.93 4.27
CA TYR A 281 -1.71 -7.15 5.70
C TYR A 281 -1.00 -8.48 6.01
N ALA A 282 -0.25 -8.49 7.11
CA ALA A 282 0.19 -9.72 7.75
C ALA A 282 -0.80 -10.14 8.84
N ASN A 283 -0.84 -11.43 9.16
CA ASN A 283 -1.67 -11.98 10.22
C ASN A 283 -0.98 -13.12 10.98
N ASP A 284 -1.52 -13.46 12.14
CA ASP A 284 -1.12 -14.62 12.93
C ASP A 284 -2.29 -15.60 13.13
N ASP A 285 -2.03 -16.70 13.83
CA ASP A 285 -3.04 -17.68 14.22
C ASP A 285 -3.62 -17.41 15.62
N ALA A 286 -3.44 -16.20 16.17
CA ALA A 286 -3.92 -15.86 17.51
C ALA A 286 -5.46 -15.75 17.54
N THR A 287 -6.05 -15.76 18.74
CA THR A 287 -7.49 -15.54 18.94
C THR A 287 -7.69 -14.55 20.09
N PRO A 288 -8.15 -13.31 19.84
CA PRO A 288 -8.45 -12.73 18.51
C PRO A 288 -7.21 -12.63 17.61
N GLN A 289 -7.42 -12.68 16.29
CA GLN A 289 -6.33 -12.68 15.30
C GLN A 289 -5.74 -11.28 15.16
N SER A 290 -4.41 -11.19 15.13
CA SER A 290 -3.70 -9.95 14.85
C SER A 290 -3.70 -9.65 13.35
N ARG A 291 -3.91 -8.39 12.97
CA ARG A 291 -3.73 -7.89 11.61
C ARG A 291 -2.77 -6.70 11.62
N TRP A 292 -1.67 -6.82 10.89
CA TRP A 292 -0.71 -5.73 10.66
C TRP A 292 -0.92 -5.22 9.25
N ILE A 293 -1.55 -4.06 9.11
CA ILE A 293 -1.70 -3.40 7.81
C ILE A 293 -0.32 -2.92 7.35
N PHE A 294 0.01 -3.19 6.10
CA PHE A 294 1.30 -2.92 5.50
C PHE A 294 1.15 -2.30 4.12
N ALA A 295 1.87 -1.22 3.85
CA ALA A 295 1.98 -0.63 2.53
C ALA A 295 3.44 -0.57 2.07
N PHE A 296 3.68 -0.90 0.81
CA PHE A 296 4.92 -0.61 0.12
C PHE A 296 4.66 0.55 -0.85
N ALA A 297 5.51 1.56 -0.88
CA ALA A 297 5.39 2.65 -1.85
C ALA A 297 6.73 3.27 -2.23
N SER A 298 6.82 3.74 -3.47
CA SER A 298 7.99 4.44 -4.00
C SER A 298 7.77 5.93 -4.10
N TRP A 299 8.72 6.72 -3.60
CA TRP A 299 8.85 8.11 -3.99
C TRP A 299 9.35 8.21 -5.43
N SER A 300 8.54 8.69 -6.36
CA SER A 300 8.89 8.70 -7.80
C SER A 300 9.37 10.06 -8.27
N LEU A 301 10.46 10.14 -9.02
CA LEU A 301 10.80 11.41 -9.68
C LEU A 301 9.80 11.73 -10.81
N PRO A 302 9.50 13.02 -11.07
CA PRO A 302 8.59 13.38 -12.15
C PRO A 302 9.12 12.95 -13.52
N GLY A 303 8.19 12.66 -14.44
CA GLY A 303 8.48 12.34 -15.84
C GLY A 303 8.96 10.91 -16.11
N ILE A 304 8.97 10.05 -15.09
CA ILE A 304 9.18 8.60 -15.24
C ILE A 304 7.90 7.96 -15.78
N PHE A 305 6.77 8.25 -15.15
CA PHE A 305 5.46 7.74 -15.49
C PHE A 305 4.59 8.80 -16.17
N ARG A 306 3.52 8.34 -16.82
CA ARG A 306 2.48 9.22 -17.40
C ARG A 306 1.53 9.67 -16.29
N GLY A 307 0.47 10.41 -16.63
CA GLY A 307 -0.57 10.77 -15.65
C GLY A 307 -0.21 11.87 -14.66
N GLY A 308 1.03 12.35 -14.68
CA GLY A 308 1.55 13.30 -13.69
C GLY A 308 2.12 12.63 -12.44
N VAL A 309 2.17 11.29 -12.40
CA VAL A 309 2.70 10.49 -11.29
C VAL A 309 4.11 10.95 -10.91
N ALA A 310 4.26 11.35 -9.65
CA ALA A 310 5.49 11.88 -9.07
C ALA A 310 5.41 11.88 -7.53
N ASP A 311 6.54 12.08 -6.87
CA ASP A 311 6.69 12.19 -5.42
C ASP A 311 5.88 11.16 -4.64
N VAL A 312 4.78 11.57 -4.02
CA VAL A 312 3.96 10.77 -3.11
C VAL A 312 2.77 10.11 -3.79
N THR A 313 2.64 10.16 -5.13
CA THR A 313 1.49 9.56 -5.83
C THR A 313 1.22 8.11 -5.41
N SER A 314 2.25 7.25 -5.45
CA SER A 314 2.08 5.85 -5.02
C SER A 314 1.77 5.75 -3.53
N MET A 315 2.37 6.60 -2.69
CA MET A 315 2.10 6.56 -1.24
C MET A 315 0.67 7.00 -0.91
N SER A 316 0.14 8.02 -1.57
CA SER A 316 -1.24 8.45 -1.37
C SER A 316 -2.25 7.42 -1.88
N HIS A 317 -1.94 6.77 -3.02
CA HIS A 317 -2.70 5.64 -3.56
C HIS A 317 -2.81 4.55 -2.50
N GLU A 318 -1.67 4.02 -2.02
CA GLU A 318 -1.71 2.91 -1.06
C GLU A 318 -2.33 3.28 0.29
N ILE A 319 -2.21 4.55 0.71
CA ILE A 319 -2.85 5.02 1.95
C ILE A 319 -4.36 5.09 1.77
N ALA A 320 -4.86 5.67 0.68
CA ALA A 320 -6.29 5.79 0.42
C ALA A 320 -6.95 4.41 0.29
N GLU A 321 -6.29 3.48 -0.41
CA GLU A 321 -6.76 2.10 -0.52
C GLU A 321 -6.69 1.36 0.82
N ALA A 322 -5.62 1.51 1.60
CA ALA A 322 -5.58 0.91 2.94
C ALA A 322 -6.66 1.47 3.89
N LEU A 323 -7.02 2.76 3.77
CA LEU A 323 -8.11 3.34 4.54
C LEU A 323 -9.47 2.77 4.15
N ASN A 324 -9.64 2.41 2.87
CA ASN A 324 -10.91 1.96 2.29
C ASN A 324 -11.09 0.44 2.20
N ASP A 325 -9.99 -0.32 2.13
CA ASP A 325 -9.93 -1.78 2.08
C ASP A 325 -8.69 -2.31 2.83
N PRO A 326 -8.64 -2.16 4.18
CA PRO A 326 -7.46 -2.45 4.98
C PRO A 326 -7.00 -3.91 4.92
N PHE A 327 -7.92 -4.82 4.61
CA PHE A 327 -7.67 -6.26 4.53
C PHE A 327 -7.93 -6.83 3.15
N ILE A 328 -7.94 -5.97 2.11
CA ILE A 328 -7.98 -6.34 0.69
C ILE A 328 -9.08 -7.36 0.36
N ASP A 329 -10.16 -7.30 1.14
CA ASP A 329 -11.27 -8.25 1.14
C ASP A 329 -12.64 -7.55 1.06
N ASN A 330 -12.66 -6.22 0.89
CA ASN A 330 -13.84 -5.48 0.46
C ASN A 330 -14.13 -5.76 -1.01
N ILE A 331 -14.96 -6.78 -1.23
CA ILE A 331 -15.45 -7.14 -2.56
C ILE A 331 -16.53 -6.14 -3.00
N VAL A 332 -16.45 -5.73 -4.26
CA VAL A 332 -17.41 -4.82 -4.92
C VAL A 332 -17.91 -5.46 -6.23
N PRO A 333 -18.98 -4.93 -6.83
CA PRO A 333 -19.39 -5.34 -8.18
C PRO A 333 -18.21 -5.24 -9.15
N ALA A 334 -18.05 -6.27 -10.00
CA ALA A 334 -16.96 -6.27 -10.96
C ALA A 334 -17.05 -5.05 -11.89
N TRP A 335 -15.96 -4.32 -12.01
CA TRP A 335 -15.87 -3.05 -12.70
C TRP A 335 -14.81 -3.09 -13.81
N GLN A 336 -15.08 -2.38 -14.89
CA GLN A 336 -14.18 -2.24 -16.03
C GLN A 336 -13.18 -1.12 -15.78
N PHE A 337 -11.89 -1.38 -15.99
CA PHE A 337 -10.86 -0.33 -15.97
C PHE A 337 -11.19 0.79 -16.96
N PRO A 338 -11.28 2.05 -16.50
CA PRO A 338 -11.46 3.20 -17.38
C PRO A 338 -10.32 3.30 -18.40
N GLY A 339 -10.66 3.51 -19.68
CA GLY A 339 -9.67 3.75 -20.74
C GLY A 339 -8.87 2.52 -21.21
N LEU A 340 -9.04 1.35 -20.59
CA LEU A 340 -8.44 0.09 -21.06
C LEU A 340 -9.38 -0.71 -21.97
N ALA A 341 -8.86 -1.81 -22.52
CA ALA A 341 -9.62 -2.70 -23.38
C ALA A 341 -10.83 -3.31 -22.64
N LEU A 342 -11.93 -3.52 -23.37
CA LEU A 342 -13.12 -4.19 -22.81
C LEU A 342 -12.76 -5.59 -22.31
N GLY A 343 -13.18 -5.91 -21.09
CA GLY A 343 -12.88 -7.16 -20.40
C GLY A 343 -11.67 -7.08 -19.45
N THR A 344 -11.02 -5.93 -19.33
CA THR A 344 -10.04 -5.68 -18.25
C THR A 344 -10.80 -5.28 -17.00
N CYS A 345 -11.12 -6.26 -16.15
CA CYS A 345 -11.99 -6.11 -14.99
C CYS A 345 -11.26 -6.31 -13.66
N GLN A 346 -11.76 -5.65 -12.61
CA GLN A 346 -11.47 -5.94 -11.21
C GLN A 346 -12.77 -6.06 -10.41
N GLY A 347 -12.70 -6.44 -9.13
CA GLY A 347 -13.87 -6.69 -8.26
C GLY A 347 -13.61 -6.47 -6.77
N ASN A 348 -12.52 -5.77 -6.46
CA ASN A 348 -12.08 -5.31 -5.16
C ASN A 348 -12.22 -3.78 -5.07
N LEU A 349 -12.27 -3.26 -3.86
CA LEU A 349 -12.38 -1.83 -3.55
C LEU A 349 -10.97 -1.20 -3.52
N GLU A 350 -10.39 -1.04 -4.70
CA GLU A 350 -9.08 -0.40 -4.91
C GLU A 350 -9.33 1.02 -5.41
N THR A 351 -9.32 2.02 -4.53
CA THR A 351 -9.70 3.41 -4.87
C THR A 351 -8.78 4.06 -5.89
N GLY A 352 -7.50 3.68 -5.95
CA GLY A 352 -6.52 4.29 -6.84
C GLY A 352 -6.49 3.64 -8.23
N ASP A 353 -6.73 2.32 -8.32
CA ASP A 353 -6.68 1.56 -9.57
C ASP A 353 -7.57 2.13 -10.70
N PRO A 354 -8.83 2.56 -10.46
CA PRO A 354 -9.70 3.11 -11.51
C PRO A 354 -9.12 4.32 -12.23
N VAL A 355 -8.26 5.09 -11.56
CA VAL A 355 -7.73 6.35 -12.12
C VAL A 355 -6.29 6.25 -12.59
N GLU A 356 -5.55 5.19 -12.23
CA GLU A 356 -4.09 5.12 -12.39
C GLU A 356 -3.64 5.24 -13.86
N VAL A 357 -4.49 4.79 -14.79
CA VAL A 357 -4.26 4.77 -16.24
C VAL A 357 -4.82 6.00 -16.97
N LEU A 358 -5.48 6.90 -16.25
CA LEU A 358 -6.05 8.11 -16.82
C LEU A 358 -4.95 9.13 -17.17
N ALA A 359 -5.28 10.05 -18.09
CA ALA A 359 -4.33 11.04 -18.59
C ALA A 359 -3.86 12.02 -17.51
N ASN A 360 -4.72 12.30 -16.52
CA ASN A 360 -4.43 13.08 -15.32
C ASN A 360 -4.92 12.25 -14.13
N SER A 361 -4.00 11.61 -13.43
CA SER A 361 -4.33 10.76 -12.27
C SER A 361 -3.96 11.44 -10.95
N VAL A 362 -3.32 12.61 -10.98
CA VAL A 362 -2.83 13.30 -9.78
C VAL A 362 -3.51 14.64 -9.55
N PHE A 363 -3.62 15.03 -8.29
CA PHE A 363 -4.12 16.34 -7.86
C PHE A 363 -3.00 17.16 -7.19
N PRO A 364 -2.64 18.34 -7.70
CA PRO A 364 -1.54 19.12 -7.15
C PRO A 364 -1.89 19.76 -5.81
N VAL A 365 -1.16 19.40 -4.74
CA VAL A 365 -1.34 19.97 -3.39
C VAL A 365 -0.08 20.69 -2.96
N ARG A 366 -0.21 21.98 -2.63
CA ARG A 366 0.91 22.82 -2.19
C ARG A 366 0.94 22.85 -0.66
N ILE A 367 2.00 22.32 -0.06
CA ILE A 367 2.30 22.52 1.37
C ILE A 367 3.30 23.67 1.50
N LYS A 368 3.00 24.57 2.44
CA LYS A 368 3.82 25.74 2.81
C LYS A 368 3.90 25.87 4.32
N ASP A 369 4.42 24.84 4.98
CA ASP A 369 4.60 24.82 6.43
C ASP A 369 5.92 24.16 6.82
N ASP A 370 6.38 24.39 8.04
CA ASP A 370 7.59 23.81 8.65
C ASP A 370 8.85 23.89 7.77
N GLY A 371 8.98 25.00 7.04
CA GLY A 371 10.12 25.25 6.14
C GLY A 371 10.06 24.51 4.81
N VAL A 372 8.98 23.76 4.55
CA VAL A 372 8.68 23.12 3.28
C VAL A 372 7.86 24.06 2.40
N ASN A 373 8.21 24.16 1.12
CA ASN A 373 7.41 24.80 0.08
C ASN A 373 7.47 23.92 -1.17
N PHE A 374 6.61 22.92 -1.21
CA PHE A 374 6.66 21.87 -2.22
C PHE A 374 5.26 21.64 -2.83
N LEU A 375 5.22 21.34 -4.14
CA LEU A 375 4.00 20.95 -4.83
C LEU A 375 4.01 19.43 -4.96
N PHE A 376 3.21 18.79 -4.12
CA PHE A 376 3.01 17.34 -4.13
C PHE A 376 1.94 16.96 -5.15
N HIS A 377 1.99 15.70 -5.59
CA HIS A 377 1.09 15.12 -6.57
C HIS A 377 0.45 13.84 -6.03
N PRO A 378 -0.33 13.89 -4.93
CA PRO A 378 -1.14 12.76 -4.53
C PRO A 378 -2.09 12.35 -5.67
N GLN A 379 -2.41 11.06 -5.74
CA GLN A 379 -3.34 10.54 -6.73
C GLN A 379 -4.76 11.06 -6.43
N THR A 380 -5.59 11.27 -7.45
CA THR A 380 -7.04 11.35 -7.25
C THR A 380 -7.55 9.94 -6.98
N GLU A 381 -8.54 9.77 -6.12
CA GLU A 381 -9.08 8.46 -5.76
C GLU A 381 -10.50 8.33 -6.30
N ALA A 382 -10.90 7.12 -6.70
CA ALA A 382 -12.30 6.77 -6.86
C ALA A 382 -12.97 6.68 -5.49
N LEU A 383 -14.15 7.29 -5.36
CA LEU A 383 -14.94 7.23 -4.14
C LEU A 383 -15.74 5.94 -4.09
N LEU A 384 -16.13 5.48 -2.90
CA LEU A 384 -17.05 4.33 -2.70
C LEU A 384 -18.22 4.32 -3.73
N GLN A 385 -18.85 5.48 -3.96
CA GLN A 385 -19.99 5.65 -4.88
C GLN A 385 -19.69 5.31 -6.35
N TRP A 386 -18.41 5.31 -6.75
CA TRP A 386 -18.00 4.83 -8.06
C TRP A 386 -18.19 3.32 -8.18
N PHE A 387 -17.86 2.57 -7.12
CA PHE A 387 -17.98 1.11 -7.06
C PHE A 387 -19.41 0.62 -6.86
N GLU A 388 -20.31 1.48 -6.36
CA GLU A 388 -21.73 1.14 -6.19
C GLU A 388 -22.44 0.82 -7.52
N GLN A 389 -21.89 1.27 -8.67
CA GLN A 389 -22.52 1.15 -9.99
C GLN A 389 -23.94 1.74 -10.03
N GLY A 390 -24.22 2.73 -9.17
CA GLY A 390 -25.53 3.35 -8.94
C GLY A 390 -25.60 4.82 -9.32
N LEU A 391 -26.82 5.37 -9.35
CA LEU A 391 -27.07 6.81 -9.54
C LEU A 391 -28.26 7.27 -8.67
N PRO A 392 -28.22 8.50 -8.12
CA PRO A 392 -27.08 9.44 -8.10
C PRO A 392 -26.06 9.08 -7.00
N SER A 393 -24.81 9.57 -7.13
CA SER A 393 -23.84 9.53 -6.02
C SER A 393 -24.31 10.42 -4.87
N ASP A 394 -24.20 9.92 -3.64
CA ASP A 394 -24.45 10.66 -2.40
C ASP A 394 -23.15 11.19 -1.76
N ALA A 395 -22.02 11.11 -2.45
CA ALA A 395 -20.75 11.72 -2.03
C ALA A 395 -20.81 13.25 -2.12
N ILE A 396 -19.70 13.91 -1.76
CA ILE A 396 -19.56 15.37 -1.88
C ILE A 396 -19.93 15.85 -3.29
N GLY A 397 -20.94 16.72 -3.38
CA GLY A 397 -21.39 17.29 -4.66
C GLY A 397 -21.84 16.27 -5.71
N GLY A 398 -22.14 15.02 -5.33
CA GLY A 398 -22.48 13.94 -6.25
C GLY A 398 -21.29 13.41 -7.07
N ALA A 399 -20.06 13.57 -6.57
CA ALA A 399 -18.84 13.13 -7.23
C ALA A 399 -18.63 11.59 -7.19
N PHE A 400 -17.78 11.08 -8.07
CA PHE A 400 -17.29 9.69 -8.05
C PHE A 400 -15.78 9.58 -7.87
N SER A 401 -15.07 10.71 -7.89
CA SER A 401 -13.65 10.79 -7.62
C SER A 401 -13.31 12.05 -6.83
N TYR A 402 -12.19 12.02 -6.13
CA TYR A 402 -11.73 13.14 -5.30
C TYR A 402 -10.20 13.15 -5.15
N PRO A 403 -9.53 14.32 -5.10
CA PRO A 403 -10.07 15.68 -5.12
C PRO A 403 -10.50 16.19 -6.50
N ASP A 404 -9.99 15.60 -7.59
CA ASP A 404 -10.49 15.93 -8.94
C ASP A 404 -11.81 15.20 -9.22
N THR A 405 -12.94 15.90 -9.05
CA THR A 405 -14.28 15.37 -9.30
C THR A 405 -14.59 15.16 -10.80
N MET A 406 -13.66 15.49 -11.68
CA MET A 406 -13.79 15.32 -13.14
C MET A 406 -13.03 14.11 -13.66
N SER A 407 -12.20 13.45 -12.85
CA SER A 407 -11.50 12.22 -13.24
C SER A 407 -12.48 11.08 -13.53
N LEU A 408 -13.49 10.90 -12.66
CA LEU A 408 -14.60 9.97 -12.85
C LEU A 408 -15.92 10.74 -12.79
N THR A 409 -16.55 10.95 -13.94
CA THR A 409 -17.80 11.74 -14.05
C THR A 409 -19.07 10.88 -14.01
N ALA A 410 -18.91 9.56 -13.88
CA ALA A 410 -19.99 8.59 -13.80
C ALA A 410 -19.52 7.39 -12.99
N THR A 411 -20.49 6.63 -12.46
CA THR A 411 -20.25 5.38 -11.75
C THR A 411 -19.54 4.35 -12.64
N ALA A 412 -18.95 3.31 -12.02
CA ALA A 412 -18.22 2.27 -12.72
C ALA A 412 -19.09 1.55 -13.76
N SER A 413 -18.48 1.21 -14.90
CA SER A 413 -19.14 0.34 -15.87
C SER A 413 -19.04 -1.10 -15.40
N ALA A 414 -20.19 -1.77 -15.33
CA ALA A 414 -20.26 -3.19 -14.99
C ALA A 414 -19.38 -4.03 -15.94
N CYS A 415 -18.62 -4.95 -15.36
CA CYS A 415 -17.78 -5.88 -16.10
C CYS A 415 -18.35 -7.30 -15.98
N ALA A 416 -18.22 -8.09 -17.05
CA ALA A 416 -18.43 -9.53 -16.93
C ALA A 416 -17.25 -10.07 -16.12
N ALA A 417 -17.47 -10.39 -14.84
CA ALA A 417 -16.43 -10.90 -13.96
C ALA A 417 -15.62 -11.99 -14.70
N PRO A 418 -14.27 -11.90 -14.72
CA PRO A 418 -13.47 -13.04 -15.13
C PRO A 418 -13.87 -14.23 -14.24
N PRO A 419 -13.94 -15.47 -14.76
CA PRO A 419 -14.13 -16.62 -13.90
C PRO A 419 -13.05 -16.59 -12.82
N THR A 420 -13.47 -16.51 -11.56
CA THR A 420 -12.59 -16.55 -10.38
C THR A 420 -11.62 -17.72 -10.54
N THR A 421 -10.32 -17.44 -10.63
CA THR A 421 -9.26 -18.45 -10.52
C THR A 421 -8.67 -18.42 -9.13
#